data_AF-A0A8B7QBK2-F1
#
_entry.id   AF-A0A8B7QBK2-F1
#
_cell.length_a   1.000
_cell.length_b   1.000
_cell.length_c   1.000
_cell.angle_alpha   90.00
_cell.angle_beta   90.00
_cell.angle_gamma   90.00
#
_symmetry.space_group_name_H-M   'P 1'
#
loop_
_entity.id
_entity.type
_entity.pdbx_description
1 polymer ?
#
loop_
_entity_poly.entity_id
_entity_poly.type
_entity_poly.pdbx_seq_one_letter_code
_entity_poly.pdbx_strand_id
1 'polypeptide(L)'
;MDASLAIKPVFERFQSVIITSGTLSPLDIYPKILDFHPVTMATFTMTLARVCLCPMIIGRGNDQVAISSKFETREDIAVIRNYGNLLLEMSAVVPDGIVAFFTSYQYMESTRQPSSSF
;
A
#
# COMPACT_ATOMS: atom_id res chain seq x y z
N MET A 1 -17.63 -14.77 5.33
CA MET A 1 -16.85 -15.84 4.69
C MET A 1 -15.74 -16.20 5.65
N ASP A 2 -15.59 -17.49 5.98
CA ASP A 2 -14.56 -17.96 6.90
C ASP A 2 -13.37 -18.50 6.09
N ALA A 3 -12.21 -17.84 6.23
CA ALA A 3 -11.00 -18.20 5.50
C ALA A 3 -10.33 -19.47 6.06
N SER A 4 -10.60 -19.83 7.32
CA SER A 4 -10.00 -21.00 7.97
C SER A 4 -10.42 -22.31 7.29
N LEU A 5 -11.65 -22.39 6.80
CA LEU A 5 -12.21 -23.58 6.16
C LEU A 5 -11.41 -24.01 4.93
N ALA A 6 -10.88 -23.06 4.16
CA ALA A 6 -10.12 -23.36 2.96
C ALA A 6 -8.71 -23.92 3.28
N ILE A 7 -8.10 -23.47 4.37
CA ILE A 7 -6.73 -23.85 4.73
C ILE A 7 -6.65 -25.02 5.72
N LYS A 8 -7.74 -25.31 6.44
CA LYS A 8 -7.86 -26.45 7.36
C LYS A 8 -7.31 -27.78 6.83
N PRO A 9 -7.63 -28.25 5.61
CA PRO A 9 -7.08 -29.52 5.11
C PRO A 9 -5.56 -29.49 4.89
N VAL A 10 -4.95 -28.31 4.72
CA VAL A 10 -3.49 -28.17 4.61
C VAL A 10 -2.86 -28.43 5.98
N PHE A 11 -3.41 -27.87 7.04
CA PHE A 11 -2.91 -28.08 8.40
C PHE A 11 -3.16 -29.50 8.93
N GLU A 12 -4.24 -30.17 8.50
CA GLU A 12 -4.51 -31.56 8.87
C GLU A 12 -3.64 -32.57 8.12
N ARG A 13 -3.31 -32.28 6.84
CA ARG A 13 -2.57 -33.22 5.98
C ARG A 13 -1.06 -33.17 6.17
N PHE A 14 -0.50 -32.01 6.51
CA PHE A 14 0.94 -31.81 6.60
C PHE A 14 1.38 -31.58 8.05
N GLN A 15 2.46 -32.25 8.45
CA GLN A 15 2.98 -32.15 9.82
C GLN A 15 3.52 -30.76 10.18
N SER A 16 4.17 -30.08 9.23
CA SER A 16 4.72 -28.75 9.42
C SER A 16 4.48 -27.89 8.19
N VAL A 17 3.86 -26.73 8.39
CA VAL A 17 3.56 -25.74 7.36
C VAL A 17 4.21 -24.43 7.77
N ILE A 18 5.10 -23.90 6.92
CA ILE A 18 5.82 -22.65 7.18
C ILE A 18 5.26 -21.57 6.26
N ILE A 19 4.68 -20.53 6.85
CA ILE A 19 4.22 -19.34 6.13
C ILE A 19 5.34 -18.31 6.19
N THR A 20 5.88 -17.95 5.03
CA THR A 20 6.91 -16.90 4.91
C THR A 20 6.44 -15.82 3.96
N SER A 21 6.60 -14.56 4.35
CA SER A 21 6.43 -13.41 3.47
C SER A 21 7.16 -12.21 4.06
N GLY A 22 7.70 -11.36 3.19
CA GLY A 22 8.48 -10.17 3.57
C GLY A 22 7.62 -8.98 4.01
N THR A 23 6.30 -9.05 3.83
CA THR A 23 5.37 -7.92 4.08
C THR A 23 4.25 -8.27 5.05
N LEU A 24 4.35 -9.40 5.77
CA LEU A 24 3.33 -9.78 6.76
C LEU A 24 3.36 -8.79 7.93
N SER A 25 2.29 -8.01 8.07
CA SER A 25 2.13 -7.06 9.16
C SER A 25 0.66 -6.72 9.40
N PRO A 26 0.18 -6.70 10.65
CA PRO A 26 0.84 -7.24 11.85
C PRO A 26 0.72 -8.79 11.89
N LEU A 27 1.73 -9.48 12.44
CA LEU A 27 1.80 -10.95 12.41
C LEU A 27 0.69 -11.65 13.24
N ASP A 28 0.14 -10.98 14.24
CA ASP A 28 -0.83 -11.56 15.18
C ASP A 28 -2.23 -11.75 14.58
N ILE A 29 -2.51 -11.13 13.44
CA ILE A 29 -3.80 -11.23 12.75
C ILE A 29 -3.94 -12.56 12.01
N TYR A 30 -2.86 -13.08 11.40
CA TYR A 30 -2.93 -14.27 10.56
C TYR A 30 -3.39 -15.53 11.31
N PRO A 31 -2.89 -15.83 12.53
CA PRO A 31 -3.39 -16.95 13.34
C PRO A 31 -4.88 -16.84 13.65
N LYS A 32 -5.38 -15.62 13.90
CA LYS A 32 -6.78 -15.37 14.26
C LYS A 32 -7.73 -15.54 13.07
N ILE A 33 -7.31 -15.14 11.86
CA ILE A 33 -8.13 -15.25 10.65
C ILE A 33 -8.16 -16.67 10.10
N LEU A 34 -7.03 -17.39 10.19
CA LEU A 34 -6.84 -18.70 9.58
C LEU A 34 -7.03 -19.86 10.58
N ASP A 35 -7.36 -19.56 11.83
CA ASP A 35 -7.61 -20.51 12.94
C ASP A 35 -6.49 -21.55 13.12
N PHE A 36 -5.25 -21.07 13.30
CA PHE A 36 -4.10 -21.92 13.59
C PHE A 36 -3.24 -21.37 14.71
N HIS A 37 -2.45 -22.24 15.35
CA HIS A 37 -1.57 -21.89 16.46
C HIS A 37 -0.10 -22.11 16.04
N PRO A 38 0.60 -21.06 15.57
CA PRO A 38 2.01 -21.18 15.21
C PRO A 38 2.87 -21.40 16.46
N VAL A 39 3.85 -22.30 16.35
CA VAL A 39 4.88 -22.50 17.38
C VAL A 39 5.86 -21.32 17.42
N THR A 40 6.11 -20.70 16.27
CA THR A 40 7.03 -19.57 16.15
C THR A 40 6.42 -18.50 15.27
N MET A 41 6.40 -17.27 15.78
CA MET A 41 6.11 -16.07 15.02
C MET A 41 7.32 -15.16 15.14
N ALA A 42 8.03 -14.96 14.04
CA ALA A 42 9.26 -14.19 14.01
C ALA A 42 9.19 -13.12 12.92
N THR A 43 9.61 -11.91 13.28
CA THR A 43 9.92 -10.84 12.31
C THR A 43 11.42 -10.66 12.30
N PHE A 44 12.03 -10.83 11.13
CA PHE A 44 13.44 -10.53 10.95
C PHE A 44 13.56 -9.10 10.44
N THR A 45 14.22 -8.25 11.21
CA THR A 45 14.52 -6.89 10.77
C THR A 45 15.60 -6.93 9.69
N MET A 46 15.43 -6.13 8.63
CA MET A 46 16.48 -5.99 7.63
C MET A 46 17.71 -5.34 8.25
N THR A 47 18.87 -5.99 8.11
CA THR A 47 20.17 -5.41 8.42
C THR A 47 20.88 -5.10 7.10
N LEU A 48 21.05 -3.82 6.81
CA LEU A 48 21.75 -3.34 5.62
C LEU A 48 22.92 -2.48 6.08
N ALA A 49 24.08 -2.62 5.42
CA ALA A 49 25.26 -1.82 5.72
C ALA A 49 25.10 -0.33 5.34
N ARG A 50 24.06 0.00 4.56
CA ARG A 50 23.71 1.36 4.11
C ARG A 50 22.19 1.52 4.09
N VAL A 51 21.72 2.76 4.11
CA VAL A 51 20.30 3.09 3.96
C VAL A 51 19.92 2.89 2.49
N CYS A 52 19.24 1.79 2.17
CA CYS A 52 18.83 1.47 0.79
C CYS A 52 17.39 1.90 0.47
N LEU A 53 16.64 2.39 1.46
CA LEU A 53 15.23 2.78 1.32
C LEU A 53 14.99 4.07 2.11
N CYS A 54 14.21 4.99 1.53
CA CYS A 54 13.80 6.23 2.16
C CYS A 54 12.27 6.37 2.09
N PRO A 55 11.51 5.72 2.99
CA PRO A 55 10.06 5.88 3.04
C PRO A 55 9.72 7.30 3.54
N MET A 56 8.83 7.98 2.83
CA MET A 56 8.36 9.32 3.20
C MET A 56 6.84 9.38 3.08
N ILE A 57 6.19 9.95 4.10
CA ILE A 57 4.74 10.18 4.11
C ILE A 57 4.49 11.64 3.73
N ILE A 58 3.87 11.86 2.57
CA ILE A 58 3.52 13.20 2.08
C ILE A 58 2.04 13.45 2.41
N GLY A 59 1.80 14.21 3.48
CA GLY A 59 0.45 14.47 3.99
C GLY A 59 -0.17 15.81 3.55
N ARG A 60 0.60 16.71 2.95
CA ARG A 60 0.15 18.06 2.58
C ARG A 60 0.75 18.51 1.26
N GLY A 61 -0.03 19.27 0.49
CA GLY A 61 0.42 19.93 -0.74
C GLY A 61 1.21 21.20 -0.45
N ASN A 62 1.77 21.80 -1.51
CA ASN A 62 2.50 23.07 -1.43
C ASN A 62 1.63 24.23 -0.93
N ASP A 63 0.31 24.13 -1.12
CA ASP A 63 -0.72 25.03 -0.64
C ASP A 63 -1.17 24.76 0.82
N GLN A 64 -0.50 23.85 1.53
CA GLN A 64 -0.86 23.36 2.86
C GLN A 64 -2.20 22.62 2.95
N VAL A 65 -2.84 22.31 1.83
CA VAL A 65 -4.06 21.49 1.80
C VAL A 65 -3.70 20.05 2.13
N ALA A 66 -4.49 19.42 3.00
CA ALA A 66 -4.29 18.03 3.37
C ALA A 66 -4.56 17.13 2.15
N ILE A 67 -3.56 16.34 1.76
CA ILE A 67 -3.69 15.39 0.66
C ILE A 67 -4.36 14.13 1.21
N SER A 68 -5.56 13.82 0.71
CA SER A 68 -6.30 12.64 1.16
C SER A 68 -7.21 12.07 0.08
N SER A 69 -7.15 10.76 -0.09
CA SER A 69 -8.04 10.00 -0.97
C SER A 69 -9.32 9.52 -0.26
N LYS A 70 -9.75 10.21 0.81
CA LYS A 70 -11.04 9.93 1.48
C LYS A 70 -12.18 10.14 0.50
N PHE A 71 -13.25 9.36 0.65
CA PHE A 71 -14.40 9.39 -0.27
C PHE A 71 -14.97 10.80 -0.47
N GLU A 72 -15.03 11.59 0.59
CA GLU A 72 -15.57 12.96 0.57
C GLU A 72 -14.65 13.97 -0.13
N THR A 73 -13.33 13.78 -0.05
CA THR A 73 -12.33 14.76 -0.53
C THR A 73 -11.67 14.35 -1.84
N ARG A 74 -11.92 13.14 -2.33
CA ARG A 74 -11.24 12.61 -3.54
C ARG A 74 -11.68 13.31 -4.84
N GLU A 75 -12.85 13.91 -4.86
CA GLU A 75 -13.38 14.67 -6.01
C GLU A 75 -12.98 16.15 -5.95
N ASP A 76 -12.31 16.58 -4.88
CA ASP A 76 -11.82 17.95 -4.75
C ASP A 76 -10.67 18.19 -5.74
N ILE A 77 -10.87 19.19 -6.60
CA ILE A 77 -9.91 19.62 -7.62
C ILE A 77 -8.58 20.02 -6.96
N ALA A 78 -8.60 20.60 -5.75
CA ALA A 78 -7.38 20.97 -5.04
C ALA A 78 -6.53 19.74 -4.71
N VAL A 79 -7.16 18.65 -4.27
CA VAL A 79 -6.46 17.39 -3.94
C VAL A 79 -5.91 16.72 -5.20
N ILE A 80 -6.70 16.67 -6.28
CA ILE A 80 -6.25 16.10 -7.57
C ILE A 80 -5.05 16.90 -8.11
N ARG A 81 -5.13 18.23 -8.07
CA ARG A 81 -4.03 19.11 -8.49
C ARG A 81 -2.77 18.88 -7.66
N ASN A 82 -2.91 18.72 -6.34
CA ASN A 82 -1.78 18.45 -5.46
C ASN A 82 -1.11 17.09 -5.73
N TYR A 83 -1.89 16.04 -6.02
CA TYR A 83 -1.33 14.77 -6.48
C TYR A 83 -0.59 14.90 -7.83
N GLY A 84 -1.15 15.68 -8.77
CA GLY A 84 -0.52 15.96 -10.05
C GLY A 84 0.80 16.73 -9.90
N ASN A 85 0.82 17.78 -9.07
CA ASN A 85 2.03 18.55 -8.76
C ASN A 85 3.09 17.66 -8.10
N LEU A 86 2.70 16.79 -7.17
CA LEU A 86 3.63 15.86 -6.52
C LEU A 86 4.31 14.93 -7.54
N LEU A 87 3.54 14.34 -8.46
CA LEU A 87 4.10 13.47 -9.50
C LEU A 87 5.02 14.24 -10.45
N LEU A 88 4.63 15.46 -10.82
CA LEU A 88 5.43 16.34 -11.67
C LEU A 88 6.77 16.69 -11.02
N GLU A 89 6.77 17.13 -9.76
CA GLU A 89 7.99 17.44 -9.01
C GLU A 89 8.87 16.21 -8.81
N MET A 90 8.28 15.06 -8.47
CA MET A 90 9.05 13.81 -8.32
C MET A 90 9.66 13.34 -9.64
N SER A 91 8.94 13.47 -10.76
CA SER A 91 9.46 13.09 -12.09
C SER A 91 10.64 13.93 -12.56
N ALA A 92 10.78 15.17 -12.05
CA ALA A 92 11.92 16.03 -12.35
C ALA A 92 13.19 15.61 -11.58
N VAL A 93 13.04 14.89 -10.47
CA VAL A 93 14.14 14.55 -9.54
C VAL A 93 14.55 13.08 -9.64
N VAL A 94 13.59 12.17 -9.83
CA VAL A 94 13.82 10.72 -9.82
C VAL A 94 14.19 10.23 -11.22
N PRO A 95 15.43 9.76 -11.45
CA PRO A 95 15.81 9.14 -12.72
C PRO A 95 15.18 7.75 -12.87
N ASP A 96 15.13 7.26 -14.11
CA ASP A 96 14.81 5.85 -14.44
C ASP A 96 13.38 5.36 -14.13
N GLY A 97 12.45 6.30 -13.98
CA GLY A 97 11.00 6.03 -13.98
C GLY A 97 10.36 5.95 -12.60
N ILE A 98 9.05 6.19 -12.57
CA ILE A 98 8.23 6.25 -11.34
C ILE A 98 7.08 5.26 -11.48
N VAL A 99 6.81 4.52 -10.40
CA VAL A 99 5.62 3.68 -10.27
C VAL A 99 4.64 4.37 -9.33
N ALA A 100 3.45 4.71 -9.84
CA ALA A 100 2.38 5.35 -9.07
C ALA A 100 1.18 4.41 -8.95
N PHE A 101 0.81 4.04 -7.71
CA PHE A 101 -0.36 3.21 -7.43
C PHE A 101 -1.56 4.08 -7.03
N PHE A 102 -2.68 3.88 -7.71
CA PHE A 102 -3.96 4.57 -7.42
C PHE A 102 -4.93 3.65 -6.68
N THR A 103 -5.89 4.24 -5.97
CA THR A 103 -6.90 3.50 -5.20
C THR A 103 -7.88 2.72 -6.07
N SER A 104 -8.15 3.15 -7.30
CA SER A 104 -8.96 2.44 -8.29
C SER A 104 -8.66 2.90 -9.72
N TYR A 105 -9.00 2.06 -10.71
CA TYR A 105 -8.89 2.42 -12.13
C TYR A 105 -9.81 3.59 -12.50
N GLN A 106 -11.01 3.66 -11.92
CA GLN A 106 -11.93 4.78 -12.15
C GLN A 106 -11.30 6.09 -11.65
N TYR A 107 -10.68 6.07 -10.48
CA TYR A 107 -10.01 7.25 -9.94
C TYR A 107 -8.79 7.66 -10.79
N MET A 108 -8.02 6.70 -11.28
CA MET A 108 -6.93 6.96 -12.21
C MET A 108 -7.42 7.64 -13.50
N GLU A 109 -8.54 7.18 -14.07
CA GLU A 109 -9.09 7.79 -15.29
C GLU A 109 -9.62 9.20 -15.02
N SER A 110 -10.37 9.40 -13.93
CA SER A 110 -10.89 10.72 -13.54
C SER A 110 -9.80 11.74 -13.24
N THR A 111 -8.64 11.30 -12.72
CA THR A 111 -7.50 12.19 -12.44
C THR A 111 -6.67 12.46 -13.70
N ARG A 112 -6.70 11.57 -14.70
CA ARG A 112 -6.00 11.72 -15.97
C ARG A 112 -6.72 12.65 -16.94
N GLN A 113 -8.06 12.60 -16.99
CA GLN A 113 -8.82 13.45 -17.90
C GLN A 113 -8.92 14.86 -17.31
N PRO A 114 -8.27 15.87 -17.90
CA PRO A 114 -8.65 17.24 -17.60
C PRO A 114 -10.08 17.38 -18.09
N SER A 115 -10.97 17.93 -17.27
CA SER A 115 -12.25 18.45 -17.75
C SER A 115 -11.96 19.34 -18.96
N SER A 116 -12.26 18.82 -20.14
CA SER A 116 -12.24 19.54 -21.41
C SER A 116 -13.26 20.67 -21.31
N SER A 117 -12.79 21.85 -20.95
CA SER A 117 -13.55 23.11 -21.04
C SER A 117 -12.56 24.27 -21.17
N PHE A 118 -11.93 24.33 -22.33
CA PHE A 118 -11.65 25.56 -23.08
C PHE A 118 -11.92 25.28 -24.55
#